data_AF-A0A356BU32-F1
#
_entry.id   AF-A0A356BU32-F1
#
_cell.length_a   1.000
_cell.length_b   1.000
_cell.length_c   1.000
_cell.angle_alpha   90.00
_cell.angle_beta   90.00
_cell.angle_gamma   90.00
#
_symmetry.space_group_name_H-M   'P 1'
#
loop_
_entity.id
_entity.type
_entity.pdbx_description
1 polymer ?
#
loop_
_entity_poly.entity_id
_entity_poly.type
_entity_poly.pdbx_seq_one_letter_code
_entity_poly.pdbx_strand_id
1 'polypeptide(L)' 'MSTMFKTGEFFVRLRVQGERPKLTIWNHNGTKIISEFISSTTPNFWIQIGKLTSQDVVDQVQSLLQNEK' A
#
# COMPACT_ATOMS: atom_id res chain seq x y z
N MET A 1 0.77 14.32 2.76
CA MET A 1 1.98 13.47 2.82
C MET A 1 2.04 12.56 1.58
N SER A 2 3.24 12.25 1.05
CA SER A 2 3.43 11.24 -0.01
C SER A 2 4.74 10.49 0.25
N THR A 3 4.63 9.22 0.63
CA THR A 3 5.75 8.33 0.92
C THR A 3 5.85 7.28 -0.19
N MET A 4 7.06 7.09 -0.70
CA MET A 4 7.37 6.06 -1.69
C MET A 4 8.54 5.24 -1.20
N PHE A 5 8.43 3.92 -1.26
CA PHE A 5 9.44 2.99 -0.79
C PHE A 5 9.42 1.71 -1.62
N LYS A 6 10.51 0.96 -1.55
CA LYS A 6 10.61 -0.39 -2.11
C LYS A 6 10.56 -1.39 -0.96
N THR A 7 9.81 -2.47 -1.13
CA THR A 7 9.80 -3.61 -0.19
C THR A 7 9.67 -4.90 -0.99
N GLY A 8 10.59 -5.85 -0.76
CA GLY A 8 10.79 -7.01 -1.64
C GLY A 8 10.94 -6.59 -3.11
N GLU A 9 10.14 -7.20 -3.97
CA GLU A 9 10.09 -6.94 -5.43
C GLU A 9 9.08 -5.86 -5.83
N PHE A 10 8.50 -5.14 -4.86
CA PHE A 10 7.43 -4.18 -5.10
C PHE A 10 7.85 -2.74 -4.82
N PHE A 11 7.36 -1.83 -5.66
CA PHE A 11 7.39 -0.40 -5.39
C PHE A 11 6.05 0.01 -4.81
N VAL A 12 6.08 0.72 -3.70
CA VAL A 12 4.88 1.11 -2.96
C VAL A 12 4.86 2.61 -2.82
N ARG A 13 3.71 3.21 -3.09
CA ARG A 13 3.43 4.61 -2.82
C ARG A 13 2.18 4.73 -1.97
N LEU A 14 2.34 5.34 -0.81
CA LEU A 14 1.26 5.78 0.05
C LEU A 14 1.20 7.30 -0.01
N ARG A 15 0.06 7.86 -0.42
CA ARG A 15 -0.11 9.32 -0.45
C ARG A 15 -1.47 9.72 0.07
N VAL A 16 -1.57 10.88 0.69
CA VAL A 16 -2.86 11.50 1.01
C VAL A 16 -3.35 12.23 -0.25
N GLN A 17 -4.55 11.88 -0.73
CA GLN A 17 -5.20 12.55 -1.84
C GLN A 17 -6.58 13.05 -1.37
N GLY A 18 -6.72 14.36 -1.22
CA GLY A 18 -7.83 14.95 -0.47
C GLY A 18 -7.68 14.60 1.00
N GLU A 19 -8.71 14.00 1.59
CA GLU A 19 -8.73 13.55 3.00
C GLU A 19 -8.42 12.06 3.17
N ARG A 20 -8.20 11.33 2.06
CA ARG A 20 -8.08 9.86 2.10
C ARG A 20 -6.69 9.39 1.67
N PRO A 21 -6.08 8.43 2.38
CA PRO A 21 -4.87 7.78 1.91
C PRO A 21 -5.17 6.96 0.65
N LYS A 22 -4.28 7.01 -0.33
CA LYS A 22 -4.29 6.21 -1.54
C LYS A 22 -3.02 5.37 -1.58
N LEU A 23 -3.20 4.06 -1.74
CA LEU A 23 -2.15 3.08 -1.90
C LEU A 23 -2.01 2.75 -3.38
N THR A 24 -0.78 2.82 -3.89
CA THR A 24 -0.45 2.32 -5.23
C THR A 24 0.76 1.42 -5.14
N ILE A 25 0.68 0.24 -5.76
CA ILE A 25 1.75 -0.76 -5.74
C ILE A 25 2.05 -1.20 -7.17
N TRP A 26 3.34 -1.30 -7.49
CA TRP A 26 3.86 -1.81 -8.74
C TRP A 26 4.79 -2.98 -8.49
N ASN A 27 4.87 -3.92 -9.44
CA ASN A 27 5.90 -4.96 -9.43
C ASN A 27 7.25 -4.43 -9.98
N HIS A 28 8.27 -5.30 -9.98
CA HIS A 28 9.60 -5.00 -10.52
C HIS A 28 9.59 -4.58 -12.00
N ASN A 29 8.59 -5.00 -12.79
CA ASN A 29 8.44 -4.62 -14.20
C ASN A 29 7.79 -3.24 -14.39
N GLY A 30 7.41 -2.56 -13.31
CA GLY A 30 6.68 -1.29 -13.38
C GLY A 30 5.18 -1.46 -13.69
N THR A 31 4.66 -2.69 -13.71
CA THR A 31 3.23 -2.94 -13.86
C THR A 31 2.52 -2.59 -12.56
N LYS A 32 1.50 -1.75 -12.65
CA LYS A 32 0.67 -1.37 -11.50
C LYS A 32 -0.27 -2.52 -11.14
N ILE A 33 -0.14 -3.03 -9.91
CA ILE A 33 -0.95 -4.14 -9.39
C ILE A 33 -2.14 -3.61 -8.59
N ILE A 34 -1.93 -2.57 -7.78
CA ILE A 34 -2.93 -1.99 -6.89
C ILE A 34 -2.95 -0.47 -7.08
N SER A 35 -4.15 0.14 -7.08
CA SER A 35 -4.31 1.61 -7.09
C SER A 35 -5.63 2.04 -6.46
N GLU A 36 -5.72 1.91 -5.14
CA GLU A 36 -6.98 2.04 -4.41
C GLU A 36 -6.89 3.05 -3.26
N PHE A 37 -8.02 3.69 -2.97
CA PHE A 37 -8.16 4.51 -1.77
C PHE A 37 -8.39 3.61 -0.57
N ILE A 38 -7.67 3.88 0.52
CA ILE A 38 -7.86 3.22 1.80
C ILE A 38 -9.04 3.92 2.47
N SER A 39 -10.27 3.50 2.16
CA SER A 39 -11.50 4.05 2.74
C SER A 39 -11.96 3.29 3.98
N SER A 40 -11.68 1.98 4.06
CA SER A 40 -11.87 1.15 5.25
C SER A 40 -10.85 0.01 5.23
N THR A 41 -10.00 -0.05 6.25
CA THR A 41 -8.97 -1.09 6.41
C THR A 41 -9.63 -2.40 6.86
N THR A 42 -10.54 -2.94 6.04
CA THR A 42 -11.18 -4.22 6.33
C THR A 42 -10.14 -5.34 6.26
N PRO A 43 -10.29 -6.43 7.04
CA PRO A 43 -9.38 -7.56 6.96
C PRO A 43 -9.23 -8.11 5.54
N ASN A 44 -10.31 -8.09 4.75
CA ASN A 44 -10.30 -8.59 3.37
C ASN A 44 -9.42 -7.75 2.43
N PHE A 45 -9.34 -6.43 2.64
CA PHE A 45 -8.47 -5.54 1.87
C PHE A 45 -7.00 -5.94 2.04
N TRP A 46 -6.56 -6.14 3.28
CA TRP A 46 -5.18 -6.54 3.55
C TRP A 46 -4.85 -7.95 3.08
N ILE A 47 -5.80 -8.88 3.20
CA ILE A 47 -5.67 -10.24 2.66
C ILE A 47 -5.47 -10.19 1.13
N GLN A 48 -6.22 -9.35 0.41
CA GLN A 48 -6.08 -9.21 -1.03
C GLN A 48 -4.73 -8.61 -1.42
N ILE A 49 -4.26 -7.58 -0.71
CA ILE A 49 -2.92 -7.01 -0.93
C ILE A 49 -1.85 -8.05 -0.71
N GLY A 50 -1.90 -8.79 0.40
CA GLY A 50 -0.93 -9.85 0.71
C GLY A 50 -0.88 -10.95 -0.35
N LYS A 51 -2.03 -11.35 -0.90
CA LYS A 51 -2.12 -12.34 -2.00
C LYS A 51 -1.53 -11.83 -3.32
N LEU A 52 -1.72 -10.54 -3.64
CA LEU A 52 -1.24 -9.95 -4.89
C LEU A 52 0.23 -9.51 -4.83
N THR A 53 0.76 -9.36 -3.62
CA THR A 53 2.10 -8.81 -3.38
C THR A 53 2.90 -9.69 -2.43
N SER A 54 3.00 -9.31 -1.17
CA SER A 54 3.58 -10.12 -0.08
C SER A 54 3.06 -9.63 1.28
N GLN A 55 3.27 -10.43 2.32
CA GLN A 55 2.96 -10.01 3.69
C GLN A 55 3.81 -8.81 4.14
N ASP A 56 5.09 -8.76 3.76
CA ASP A 56 5.99 -7.63 4.07
C ASP A 56 5.47 -6.28 3.53
N VAL A 57 4.81 -6.30 2.36
CA VAL A 57 4.16 -5.10 1.81
C VAL A 57 3.03 -4.63 2.72
N VAL A 58 2.20 -5.56 3.20
CA VAL A 58 1.08 -5.26 4.09
C VAL A 58 1.59 -4.66 5.40
N ASP A 59 2.56 -5.32 6.03
CA ASP A 59 3.09 -4.92 7.34
C ASP A 59 3.73 -3.53 7.27
N GLN A 60 4.50 -3.25 6.22
CA GLN A 60 5.14 -1.95 6.03
C GLN A 60 4.13 -0.83 5.78
N VAL A 61 3.08 -1.09 4.98
CA VAL A 61 2.03 -0.10 4.72
C VAL A 61 1.22 0.18 6.00
N GLN A 62 0.88 -0.85 6.76
CA GLN A 62 0.15 -0.70 8.03
C GLN A 62 0.99 0.07 9.06
N SER A 63 2.28 -0.21 9.17
CA SER A 63 3.20 0.53 10.05
C SER A 63 3.24 2.03 9.70
N LEU A 64 3.32 2.36 8.40
CA LEU A 64 3.30 3.76 7.96
C LEU A 64 1.96 4.46 8.29
N LEU A 65 0.84 3.78 8.12
CA LEU A 65 -0.48 4.33 8.46
C LEU A 65 -0.66 4.55 9.97
N GLN A 66 -0.03 3.72 10.81
CA GLN A 66 -0.07 3.87 12.26
C GLN A 66 0.82 5.02 12.75
N ASN A 67 1.97 5.24 12.10
CA ASN A 67 2.87 6.36 12.43
C ASN A 67 2.35 7.74 11.98
N GLU A 68 1.31 7.79 11.15
CA GLU A 68 0.65 9.05 10.74
C GLU A 68 -0.57 9.42 11.62
N LYS A 69 -0.89 8.62 12.65
CA LYS A 69 -1.92 8.93 13.65
C LYS A 69 -1.33 9.66 14.86
#